data_AF-A0A2V9W197-F1
#
_entry.id   AF-A0A2V9W197-F1
#
_cell.length_a   1.000
_cell.length_b   1.000
_cell.length_c   1.000
_cell.angle_alpha   90.00
_cell.angle_beta   90.00
_cell.angle_gamma   90.00
#
_symmetry.space_group_name_H-M   'P 1'
#
loop_
_entity.id
_entity.type
_entity.pdbx_description
1 polymer ?
#
loop_
_entity_poly.entity_id
_entity_poly.type
_entity_poly.pdbx_seq_one_letter_code
_entity_poly.pdbx_strand_id
1 'polypeptide(L)'
;MALLPDAGTRPVSLTAPYANVSFGSTRDFSRKIALTGEGKPSQSEDRCVDIQRRDFLLRFCQGAGAVLIPKSLWESVFPDSKSPAQRESAAGFHLQPHYRSERPLDATLLKVDARLDTFLTEKYADQIAAILARWSAGLLQSPRQTPEIANALATDFLGTSPEPADSNLLRSNASIQVRQNKFSNHITLNRDAFIRELQSTLSSFSKVLIAEFQITRINAEASSSAELPGPLQTRIRYEVVGTGGGFHREQR
;
A
#
# COMPACT_ATOMS: atom_id res chain seq x y z
N MET A 1 -62.04 28.06 -21.71
CA MET A 1 -61.81 29.14 -20.73
C MET A 1 -60.57 28.73 -19.94
N ALA A 2 -59.35 28.95 -20.48
CA ALA A 2 -58.44 30.08 -20.17
C ALA A 2 -58.12 30.15 -18.65
N LEU A 3 -56.89 30.08 -18.12
CA LEU A 3 -55.53 30.48 -18.56
C LEU A 3 -54.43 29.83 -17.67
N LEU A 4 -53.20 29.64 -18.22
CA LEU A 4 -51.88 29.57 -17.53
C LEU A 4 -51.42 31.01 -17.13
N PRO A 5 -50.21 31.30 -16.55
CA PRO A 5 -49.01 30.50 -16.18
C PRO A 5 -48.52 30.78 -14.72
N ASP A 6 -47.45 30.22 -14.13
CA ASP A 6 -46.03 30.59 -14.36
C ASP A 6 -45.00 29.77 -13.51
N ALA A 7 -43.81 29.65 -14.12
CA ALA A 7 -42.43 29.43 -13.69
C ALA A 7 -42.01 28.60 -12.45
N GLY A 8 -40.93 27.82 -12.63
CA GLY A 8 -40.08 27.44 -11.48
C GLY A 8 -39.08 26.28 -11.62
N THR A 9 -38.20 26.32 -12.62
CA THR A 9 -36.77 25.90 -12.52
C THR A 9 -36.41 24.41 -12.26
N ARG A 10 -35.78 23.80 -13.29
CA ARG A 10 -35.10 22.49 -13.27
C ARG A 10 -33.75 22.57 -12.51
N PRO A 11 -33.30 21.51 -11.81
CA PRO A 11 -31.94 21.47 -11.26
C PRO A 11 -30.89 21.35 -12.38
N VAL A 12 -29.93 22.27 -12.35
CA VAL A 12 -28.78 22.37 -13.26
C VAL A 12 -27.76 21.28 -12.93
N SER A 13 -27.44 20.48 -13.94
CA SER A 13 -26.29 19.57 -13.96
C SER A 13 -25.00 20.39 -14.02
N LEU A 14 -24.10 20.21 -13.06
CA LEU A 14 -22.73 20.74 -13.09
C LEU A 14 -21.77 19.63 -13.51
N THR A 15 -21.88 19.20 -14.77
CA THR A 15 -20.77 18.55 -15.47
C THR A 15 -20.31 19.51 -16.56
N ALA A 16 -19.15 20.13 -16.37
CA ALA A 16 -18.49 20.85 -17.46
C ALA A 16 -17.65 19.85 -18.28
N PRO A 17 -17.73 19.90 -19.62
CA PRO A 17 -17.01 19.01 -20.53
C PRO A 17 -15.56 19.48 -20.77
N TYR A 18 -14.65 18.50 -20.86
CA TYR A 18 -13.32 18.53 -21.49
C TYR A 18 -12.54 19.87 -21.50
N ALA A 19 -11.59 20.01 -20.57
CA ALA A 19 -10.42 20.86 -20.76
C ALA A 19 -9.16 19.98 -20.85
N ASN A 20 -8.57 19.92 -22.04
CA ASN A 20 -7.25 19.37 -22.30
C ASN A 20 -6.22 20.15 -21.47
N VAL A 21 -5.58 19.49 -20.50
CA VAL A 21 -4.40 20.04 -19.81
C VAL A 21 -3.16 19.43 -20.44
N SER A 22 -2.46 20.24 -21.23
CA SER A 22 -1.14 19.97 -21.78
C SER A 22 -0.08 20.39 -20.76
N PHE A 23 0.85 19.49 -20.41
CA PHE A 23 2.03 19.84 -19.64
C PHE A 23 3.15 20.24 -20.61
N GLY A 24 3.33 21.54 -20.79
CA GLY A 24 4.48 22.11 -21.49
C GLY A 24 5.76 21.85 -20.70
N SER A 25 6.63 21.01 -21.26
CA SER A 25 8.01 20.83 -20.81
C SER A 25 8.86 22.01 -21.28
N THR A 26 9.28 22.87 -20.37
CA THR A 26 10.42 23.77 -20.58
C THR A 26 11.61 23.28 -19.76
N ARG A 27 12.54 22.61 -20.45
CA ARG A 27 13.93 22.47 -19.98
C ARG A 27 14.61 23.81 -20.22
N ASP A 28 15.19 24.37 -19.16
CA ASP A 28 16.63 24.66 -19.11
C ASP A 28 16.96 25.48 -17.87
N PHE A 29 17.55 24.84 -16.86
CA PHE A 29 18.62 25.44 -16.07
C PHE A 29 19.53 24.33 -15.57
N SER A 30 20.72 24.30 -16.15
CA SER A 30 21.85 23.47 -15.75
C SER A 30 22.33 23.91 -14.36
N ARG A 31 22.15 23.06 -13.35
CA ARG A 31 22.92 23.14 -12.11
C ARG A 31 23.40 21.74 -11.73
N LYS A 32 24.70 21.50 -11.92
CA LYS A 32 25.42 20.35 -11.37
C LYS A 32 25.25 20.34 -9.86
N ILE A 33 24.60 19.33 -9.32
CA ILE A 33 24.67 19.00 -7.89
C ILE A 33 25.72 17.90 -7.78
N ALA A 34 26.91 18.28 -7.31
CA ALA A 34 27.93 17.33 -6.89
C ALA A 34 27.63 16.99 -5.42
N LEU A 35 27.35 15.72 -5.14
CA LEU A 35 27.26 15.21 -3.77
C LEU A 35 28.63 14.65 -3.40
N THR A 36 29.41 15.41 -2.64
CA THR A 36 30.59 14.92 -1.93
C THR A 36 30.14 14.09 -0.74
N GLY A 37 30.38 12.78 -0.79
CA GLY A 37 30.23 11.90 0.36
C GLY A 37 31.48 11.93 1.23
N GLU A 38 31.35 12.44 2.45
CA GLU A 38 32.27 12.10 3.54
C GLU A 38 31.72 10.87 4.28
N GLY A 39 32.57 9.86 4.45
CA GLY A 39 32.21 8.61 5.11
C GLY A 39 32.56 8.57 6.60
N LYS A 40 31.79 7.80 7.37
CA LYS A 40 32.18 6.84 8.44
C LYS A 40 30.95 6.38 9.25
N PRO A 41 31.05 5.32 10.09
CA PRO A 41 31.61 3.99 9.86
C PRO A 41 30.51 2.90 9.94
N SER A 42 30.88 1.69 9.53
CA SER A 42 30.18 0.44 9.80
C SER A 42 30.09 0.14 11.29
N GLN A 43 28.90 -0.21 11.76
CA GLN A 43 28.70 -1.27 12.77
C GLN A 43 27.25 -1.77 12.73
N SER A 44 27.18 -3.09 12.59
CA SER A 44 26.04 -3.98 12.53
C SER A 44 25.28 -4.06 13.85
N GLU A 45 23.96 -3.94 13.77
CA GLU A 45 23.02 -4.78 14.52
C GLU A 45 21.69 -4.77 13.76
N ASP A 46 21.31 -5.95 13.29
CA ASP A 46 20.10 -6.23 12.53
C ASP A 46 18.88 -6.09 13.46
N ARG A 47 18.50 -4.85 13.75
CA ARG A 47 17.20 -4.56 14.34
C ARG A 47 16.19 -4.64 13.21
N CYS A 48 15.53 -5.79 13.10
CA CYS A 48 14.21 -5.86 12.49
C CYS A 48 13.33 -4.89 13.29
N VAL A 49 13.20 -3.66 12.80
CA VAL A 49 12.27 -2.69 13.39
C VAL A 49 10.90 -3.19 13.00
N ASP A 50 10.20 -3.78 13.97
CA ASP A 50 8.78 -4.07 13.87
C ASP A 50 8.05 -2.72 13.85
N ILE A 51 7.93 -2.13 12.65
CA ILE A 51 7.28 -0.84 12.46
C ILE A 51 5.78 -1.10 12.47
N GLN A 52 5.20 -1.21 13.66
CA GLN A 52 3.76 -1.11 13.80
C GLN A 52 3.29 0.24 13.22
N ARG A 53 2.12 0.26 12.59
CA ARG A 53 1.54 1.47 11.95
C ARG A 53 1.57 2.68 12.89
N ARG A 54 1.44 2.45 14.19
CA ARG A 54 1.53 3.49 15.21
C ARG A 54 2.94 4.06 15.39
N ASP A 55 4.00 3.26 15.33
CA ASP A 55 5.37 3.78 15.38
C ASP A 55 5.70 4.57 14.12
N PHE A 56 5.20 4.12 12.96
CA PHE A 56 5.25 4.92 11.74
C PHE A 56 4.48 6.25 11.89
N LEU A 57 3.24 6.22 12.38
CA LEU A 57 2.43 7.43 12.59
C LEU A 57 3.03 8.36 13.64
N LEU A 58 3.51 7.83 14.77
CA LEU A 58 4.19 8.61 15.81
C LEU A 58 5.44 9.28 15.24
N ARG A 59 6.24 8.56 14.45
CA ARG A 59 7.47 9.09 13.85
C ARG A 59 7.21 10.04 12.69
N PHE A 60 6.15 9.83 11.92
CA PHE A 60 5.71 10.72 10.83
C PHE A 60 5.05 12.00 11.36
N CYS A 61 4.20 11.90 12.38
CA CYS A 61 3.56 13.05 13.05
C CYS A 61 4.53 13.87 13.90
N GLN A 62 5.69 13.30 14.28
CA GLN A 62 6.78 14.07 14.89
C GLN A 62 7.60 14.89 13.87
N GLY A 63 7.40 14.70 12.55
CA GLY A 63 8.29 15.25 11.51
C GLY A 63 7.68 16.11 10.40
N ALA A 64 6.35 16.24 10.25
CA ALA A 64 5.78 16.95 9.09
C ALA A 64 4.47 17.69 9.39
N GLY A 65 4.56 18.79 10.13
CA GLY A 65 3.46 19.74 10.32
C GLY A 65 3.72 21.10 9.68
N ALA A 66 4.23 21.16 8.45
CA ALA A 66 4.46 22.45 7.77
C ALA A 66 4.59 22.34 6.25
N VAL A 67 3.63 21.72 5.56
CA VAL A 67 3.48 21.97 4.11
C VAL A 67 1.98 22.02 3.85
N LEU A 68 1.48 23.22 3.53
CA LEU A 68 0.22 23.58 2.87
C LEU A 68 -0.35 24.90 3.44
N ILE A 69 0.41 25.99 3.35
CA ILE A 69 -0.15 27.35 3.37
C ILE A 69 0.41 28.13 2.16
N PRO A 70 -0.43 28.71 1.28
CA PRO A 70 0.00 29.51 0.13
C PRO A 70 0.75 30.78 0.53
N LYS A 71 1.78 31.15 -0.25
CA LYS A 71 2.74 32.24 0.00
C LYS A 71 2.21 33.68 -0.10
N SER A 72 0.94 33.93 -0.45
CA SER A 72 0.48 35.27 -0.84
C SER A 72 -0.11 36.14 0.28
N LEU A 73 -0.07 35.70 1.54
CA LEU A 73 -0.68 36.43 2.68
C LEU A 73 0.34 37.06 3.64
N TRP A 74 1.63 37.11 3.30
CA TRP A 74 2.70 37.63 4.17
C TRP A 74 3.34 38.95 3.73
N GLU A 75 2.83 39.63 2.70
CA GLU A 75 3.43 40.90 2.23
C GLU A 75 2.82 42.18 2.83
N SER A 76 1.83 42.07 3.71
CA SER A 76 1.27 43.25 4.38
C SER A 76 1.27 43.06 5.89
N VAL A 77 1.89 44.02 6.58
CA VAL A 77 2.05 44.15 8.04
C VAL A 77 3.36 43.55 8.54
N PHE A 78 4.47 44.30 8.43
CA PHE A 78 5.32 44.71 9.57
C PHE A 78 6.25 45.85 9.13
N PRO A 79 6.26 47.01 9.81
CA PRO A 79 7.31 48.00 9.61
C PRO A 79 8.60 47.56 10.30
N ASP A 80 9.72 47.88 9.65
CA ASP A 80 11.10 47.69 10.06
C ASP A 80 11.38 48.32 11.44
N SER A 81 12.00 47.57 12.35
CA SER A 81 12.58 48.12 13.57
C SER A 81 13.87 47.40 13.94
N LYS A 82 14.91 48.21 14.14
CA LYS A 82 16.33 47.84 14.25
C LYS A 82 16.65 47.12 15.58
N SER A 83 17.46 46.06 15.47
CA SER A 83 18.38 45.32 16.38
C SER A 83 18.67 45.82 17.83
N PRO A 84 19.26 45.01 18.77
CA PRO A 84 19.86 43.68 18.63
C PRO A 84 19.56 42.62 19.73
N ALA A 85 19.82 41.35 19.37
CA ALA A 85 20.25 40.22 20.21
C ALA A 85 19.59 39.97 21.58
N GLN A 86 18.58 39.09 21.59
CA GLN A 86 18.32 38.22 22.74
C GLN A 86 17.99 36.82 22.21
N ARG A 87 18.81 35.82 22.58
CA ARG A 87 18.55 34.41 22.32
C ARG A 87 17.36 33.99 23.19
N GLU A 88 16.16 34.11 22.65
CA GLU A 88 14.98 33.50 23.23
C GLU A 88 14.71 32.20 22.49
N SER A 89 14.63 31.13 23.28
CA SER A 89 14.23 29.80 22.85
C SER A 89 13.10 29.94 21.83
N ALA A 90 13.26 29.37 20.63
CA ALA A 90 12.23 29.41 19.60
C ALA A 90 10.99 28.72 20.15
N ALA A 91 10.13 29.51 20.79
CA ALA A 91 8.87 29.08 21.33
C ALA A 91 8.02 28.71 20.12
N GLY A 92 7.98 27.41 19.82
CA GLY A 92 7.10 26.88 18.80
C GLY A 92 5.69 27.35 19.11
N PHE A 93 5.11 28.18 18.24
CA PHE A 93 3.72 28.58 18.36
C PHE A 93 2.87 27.36 18.04
N HIS A 94 2.49 26.61 19.07
CA HIS A 94 1.55 25.50 18.94
C HIS A 94 0.13 26.06 18.96
N LEU A 95 -0.53 26.04 17.80
CA LEU A 95 -1.97 26.29 17.74
C LEU A 95 -2.68 25.14 18.44
N GLN A 96 -3.18 25.39 19.64
CA GLN A 96 -4.13 24.52 20.33
C GLN A 96 -5.54 25.01 20.02
N PRO A 97 -6.25 24.38 19.06
CA PRO A 97 -7.64 24.72 18.81
C PRO A 97 -8.46 24.51 20.08
N HIS A 98 -9.00 25.60 20.62
CA HIS A 98 -9.88 25.60 21.77
C HIS A 98 -11.31 25.32 21.32
N TYR A 99 -11.77 24.08 21.51
CA TYR A 99 -13.12 23.68 21.15
C TYR A 99 -14.07 24.05 22.29
N ARG A 100 -15.24 24.62 21.93
CA ARG A 100 -16.24 25.10 22.90
C ARG A 100 -16.97 23.98 23.66
N SER A 101 -16.89 22.75 23.18
CA SER A 101 -17.49 21.58 23.79
C SER A 101 -16.43 20.48 23.92
N GLU A 102 -16.55 19.65 24.94
CA GLU A 102 -15.75 18.41 25.03
C GLU A 102 -15.89 17.64 23.72
N ARG A 103 -14.76 17.18 23.16
CA ARG A 103 -14.83 16.38 21.94
C ARG A 103 -15.43 15.04 22.36
N PRO A 104 -16.53 14.58 21.74
CA PRO A 104 -17.19 13.34 22.12
C PRO A 104 -16.25 12.11 22.11
N LEU A 105 -15.17 12.18 21.32
CA LEU A 105 -14.15 11.15 21.23
C LEU A 105 -13.13 11.20 22.38
N ASP A 106 -12.89 12.33 23.04
CA ASP A 106 -11.86 12.43 24.09
C ASP A 106 -12.18 11.49 25.26
N ALA A 107 -13.45 11.39 25.65
CA ALA A 107 -13.92 10.46 26.68
C ALA A 107 -13.82 8.98 26.24
N THR A 108 -13.85 8.70 24.94
CA THR A 108 -13.65 7.34 24.40
C THR A 108 -12.17 6.98 24.31
N LEU A 109 -11.31 7.94 23.92
CA LEU A 109 -9.86 7.77 23.84
C LEU A 109 -9.23 7.56 25.22
N LEU A 110 -9.79 8.16 26.28
CA LEU A 110 -9.37 7.91 27.67
C LEU A 110 -9.69 6.49 28.17
N LYS A 111 -10.67 5.81 27.56
CA LYS A 111 -11.06 4.43 27.91
C LYS A 111 -10.30 3.38 27.10
N VAL A 112 -9.64 3.79 26.03
CA VAL A 112 -8.77 2.94 25.22
C VAL A 112 -7.36 3.15 25.74
N ASP A 113 -6.87 2.22 26.57
CA ASP A 113 -5.45 2.20 26.87
C ASP A 113 -4.73 2.01 25.54
N ALA A 114 -3.94 3.00 25.15
CA ALA A 114 -3.25 2.97 23.89
C ALA A 114 -2.27 1.77 23.84
N ARG A 115 -1.84 1.20 24.97
CA ARG A 115 -1.02 -0.03 25.01
C ARG A 115 -1.83 -1.31 24.73
N LEU A 116 -3.15 -1.25 24.81
CA LEU A 116 -4.09 -2.35 24.51
C LEU A 116 -4.64 -2.30 23.08
N ASP A 117 -4.24 -1.29 22.29
CA ASP A 117 -4.64 -1.07 20.90
C ASP A 117 -3.88 -2.01 19.94
N THR A 118 -3.70 -3.28 20.31
CA THR A 118 -3.22 -4.31 19.38
C THR A 118 -4.42 -4.86 18.64
N PHE A 119 -4.68 -4.34 17.45
CA PHE A 119 -5.74 -4.89 16.61
C PHE A 119 -5.40 -6.34 16.29
N LEU A 120 -6.31 -7.25 16.61
CA LEU A 120 -6.13 -8.68 16.36
C LEU A 120 -5.78 -8.97 14.88
N THR A 121 -6.30 -8.17 13.96
CA THR A 121 -5.98 -8.22 12.53
C THR A 121 -4.55 -7.85 12.21
N GLU A 122 -3.89 -6.97 12.99
CA GLU A 122 -2.47 -6.65 12.81
C GLU A 122 -1.61 -7.84 13.20
N LYS A 123 -1.91 -8.50 14.33
CA LYS A 123 -1.24 -9.75 14.71
C LYS A 123 -1.38 -10.84 13.64
N TYR A 124 -2.58 -10.97 13.04
CA TYR A 124 -2.75 -11.89 11.91
C TYR A 124 -1.97 -11.43 10.67
N ALA A 125 -1.89 -10.13 10.41
CA ALA A 125 -1.09 -9.61 9.30
C ALA A 125 0.38 -10.00 9.45
N ASP A 126 0.97 -9.86 10.64
CA ASP A 126 2.36 -10.23 10.90
C ASP A 126 2.60 -11.73 10.70
N GLN A 127 1.68 -12.56 11.21
CA GLN A 127 1.75 -14.01 11.06
C GLN A 127 1.64 -14.44 9.59
N ILE A 128 0.70 -13.86 8.83
CA ILE A 128 0.53 -14.13 7.40
C ILE A 128 1.74 -13.62 6.63
N ALA A 129 2.25 -12.42 6.95
CA ALA A 129 3.42 -11.84 6.30
C ALA A 129 4.66 -12.75 6.46
N ALA A 130 4.87 -13.35 7.63
CA ALA A 130 5.95 -14.31 7.85
C ALA A 130 5.82 -15.57 6.98
N ILE A 131 4.59 -16.07 6.75
CA ILE A 131 4.35 -17.18 5.83
C ILE A 131 4.68 -16.77 4.39
N LEU A 132 4.19 -15.60 3.96
CA LEU A 132 4.40 -15.08 2.61
C LEU A 132 5.87 -14.74 2.34
N ALA A 133 6.62 -14.30 3.34
CA ALA A 133 8.06 -14.07 3.23
C ALA A 133 8.82 -15.37 2.94
N ARG A 134 8.43 -16.49 3.59
CA ARG A 134 9.00 -17.82 3.27
C ARG A 134 8.65 -18.27 1.86
N TRP A 135 7.43 -17.99 1.39
CA TRP A 135 7.03 -18.29 0.02
C TRP A 135 7.86 -17.49 -0.98
N SER A 136 8.05 -16.19 -0.74
CA SER A 136 8.91 -15.32 -1.55
C SER A 136 10.33 -15.87 -1.63
N ALA A 137 10.95 -16.17 -0.48
CA ALA A 137 12.30 -16.72 -0.41
C ALA A 137 12.42 -18.06 -1.17
N GLY A 138 11.45 -18.97 -0.99
CA GLY A 138 11.42 -20.25 -1.70
C GLY A 138 11.32 -20.09 -3.22
N LEU A 139 10.45 -19.19 -3.69
CA LEU A 139 10.29 -18.91 -5.12
C LEU A 139 11.54 -18.28 -5.75
N LEU A 140 12.22 -17.39 -5.01
CA LEU A 140 13.48 -16.79 -5.44
C LEU A 140 14.62 -17.81 -5.53
N GLN A 141 14.62 -18.83 -4.67
CA GLN A 141 15.60 -19.93 -4.71
C GLN A 141 15.31 -20.91 -5.84
N SER A 142 14.07 -21.39 -5.96
CA SER A 142 13.69 -22.38 -6.96
C SER A 142 12.20 -22.26 -7.33
N PRO A 143 11.87 -21.76 -8.53
CA PRO A 143 10.48 -21.59 -8.96
C PRO A 143 9.70 -22.91 -9.06
N ARG A 144 10.40 -24.03 -9.25
CA ARG A 144 9.82 -25.37 -9.44
C ARG A 144 9.73 -26.16 -8.14
N GLN A 145 10.47 -25.78 -7.11
CA GLN A 145 10.46 -26.45 -5.82
C GLN A 145 9.86 -25.50 -4.79
N THR A 146 8.59 -25.74 -4.46
CA THR A 146 7.80 -24.86 -3.57
C THR A 146 7.41 -25.56 -2.26
N PRO A 147 8.36 -26.16 -1.50
CA PRO A 147 8.04 -26.87 -0.27
C PRO A 147 7.44 -25.95 0.80
N GLU A 148 7.86 -24.69 0.86
CA GLU A 148 7.30 -23.69 1.78
C GLU A 148 5.81 -23.42 1.52
N ILE A 149 5.39 -23.45 0.26
CA ILE A 149 3.98 -23.31 -0.12
C ILE A 149 3.24 -24.57 0.28
N ALA A 150 3.76 -25.74 -0.10
CA ALA A 150 3.13 -27.01 0.23
C ALA A 150 2.93 -27.17 1.75
N ASN A 151 3.93 -26.86 2.56
CA ASN A 151 3.88 -27.00 4.02
C ASN A 151 2.93 -26.02 4.72
N ALA A 152 2.66 -24.86 4.11
CA ALA A 152 1.75 -23.87 4.66
C ALA A 152 0.26 -24.17 4.38
N LEU A 153 -0.04 -25.03 3.40
CA LEU A 153 -1.42 -25.43 3.08
C LEU A 153 -1.91 -26.54 4.02
N ALA A 154 -3.14 -26.38 4.51
CA ALA A 154 -3.81 -27.38 5.32
C ALA A 154 -4.09 -28.67 4.52
N THR A 155 -4.22 -29.80 5.20
CA THR A 155 -4.44 -31.11 4.55
C THR A 155 -5.79 -31.17 3.82
N ASP A 156 -6.79 -30.48 4.34
CA ASP A 156 -8.14 -30.33 3.77
C ASP A 156 -8.26 -29.10 2.85
N PHE A 157 -7.14 -28.51 2.41
CA PHE A 157 -7.14 -27.37 1.51
C PHE A 157 -7.93 -27.65 0.23
N LEU A 158 -8.75 -26.66 -0.12
CA LEU A 158 -9.47 -26.59 -1.38
C LEU A 158 -9.13 -25.27 -2.08
N GLY A 159 -8.78 -25.36 -3.36
CA GLY A 159 -8.34 -24.23 -4.18
C GLY A 159 -8.94 -24.20 -5.58
N THR A 160 -8.78 -23.06 -6.22
CA THR A 160 -9.07 -22.86 -7.65
C THR A 160 -7.79 -23.07 -8.46
N SER A 161 -7.92 -23.39 -9.75
CA SER A 161 -6.76 -23.52 -10.63
C SER A 161 -5.96 -22.21 -10.72
N PRO A 162 -4.62 -22.25 -10.54
CA PRO A 162 -3.74 -21.12 -10.80
C PRO A 162 -3.42 -20.94 -12.29
N GLU A 163 -3.89 -21.84 -13.17
CA GLU A 163 -3.77 -21.66 -14.61
C GLU A 163 -4.90 -20.74 -15.12
N PRO A 164 -4.61 -19.79 -16.02
CA PRO A 164 -5.65 -18.97 -16.64
C PRO A 164 -6.64 -19.83 -17.42
N ALA A 165 -7.93 -19.69 -17.12
CA ALA A 165 -9.00 -20.29 -17.91
C ALA A 165 -9.15 -19.62 -19.30
N ASP A 166 -8.77 -18.35 -19.40
CA ASP A 166 -8.75 -17.57 -20.64
C ASP A 166 -7.56 -16.59 -20.62
N SER A 167 -6.86 -16.44 -21.75
CA SER A 167 -5.70 -15.55 -21.91
C SER A 167 -5.81 -14.76 -23.22
N ASN A 168 -6.16 -13.47 -23.09
CA ASN A 168 -6.36 -12.58 -24.23
C ASN A 168 -5.14 -11.69 -24.46
N LEU A 169 -4.62 -11.66 -25.68
CA LEU A 169 -3.52 -10.78 -26.06
C LEU A 169 -4.04 -9.35 -26.28
N LEU A 170 -3.69 -8.42 -25.39
CA LEU A 170 -4.14 -7.02 -25.49
C LEU A 170 -3.21 -6.17 -26.36
N ARG A 171 -1.90 -6.44 -26.28
CA ARG A 171 -0.88 -5.73 -27.04
C ARG A 171 0.29 -6.65 -27.35
N SER A 172 0.76 -6.59 -28.59
CA SER A 172 1.98 -7.25 -29.02
C SER A 172 2.75 -6.30 -29.90
N ASN A 173 3.93 -5.88 -29.44
CA ASN A 173 4.90 -5.16 -30.26
C ASN A 173 6.26 -5.89 -30.18
N ALA A 174 7.27 -5.37 -30.88
CA ALA A 174 8.56 -6.04 -30.99
C ALA A 174 9.29 -6.25 -29.64
N SER A 175 8.95 -5.52 -28.58
CA SER A 175 9.66 -5.56 -27.29
C SER A 175 8.81 -5.97 -26.09
N ILE A 176 7.48 -5.81 -26.17
CA ILE A 176 6.56 -6.02 -25.05
C ILE A 176 5.30 -6.76 -25.56
N GLN A 177 4.96 -7.83 -24.84
CA GLN A 177 3.69 -8.51 -24.95
C GLN A 177 2.88 -8.30 -23.67
N VAL A 178 1.61 -7.92 -23.80
CA VAL A 178 0.68 -7.74 -22.68
C VAL A 178 -0.52 -8.66 -22.88
N ARG A 179 -0.79 -9.49 -21.88
CA ARG A 179 -1.91 -10.43 -21.86
C ARG A 179 -2.83 -10.12 -20.69
N GLN A 180 -4.12 -10.26 -20.90
CA GLN A 180 -5.13 -10.27 -19.85
C GLN A 180 -5.54 -11.71 -19.59
N ASN A 181 -5.24 -12.18 -18.38
CA ASN A 181 -5.60 -13.52 -17.92
C ASN A 181 -6.87 -13.46 -17.08
N LYS A 182 -7.78 -14.40 -17.30
CA LYS A 182 -8.94 -14.65 -16.44
C LYS A 182 -8.78 -16.02 -15.81
N PHE A 183 -9.06 -16.11 -14.52
CA PHE A 183 -8.93 -17.34 -13.75
C PHE A 183 -10.32 -17.90 -13.41
N SER A 184 -10.37 -19.21 -13.22
CA SER A 184 -11.58 -19.88 -12.76
C SER A 184 -11.84 -19.55 -11.29
N ASN A 185 -13.11 -19.36 -10.92
CA ASN A 185 -13.54 -19.21 -9.54
C ASN A 185 -14.08 -20.54 -8.97
N HIS A 186 -13.99 -21.64 -9.71
CA HIS A 186 -14.47 -22.95 -9.27
C HIS A 186 -13.42 -23.62 -8.38
N ILE A 187 -13.82 -23.94 -7.15
CA ILE A 187 -12.99 -24.64 -6.16
C ILE A 187 -13.01 -26.14 -6.50
N THR A 188 -12.02 -26.59 -7.27
CA THR A 188 -11.97 -27.96 -7.80
C THR A 188 -10.74 -28.75 -7.36
N LEU A 189 -9.72 -28.08 -6.82
CA LEU A 189 -8.43 -28.69 -6.56
C LEU A 189 -8.23 -28.95 -5.08
N ASN A 190 -7.79 -30.17 -4.76
CA ASN A 190 -7.21 -30.47 -3.46
C ASN A 190 -5.77 -29.94 -3.37
N ARG A 191 -5.16 -30.00 -2.18
CA ARG A 191 -3.79 -29.54 -1.90
C ARG A 191 -2.77 -29.98 -2.96
N ASP A 192 -2.69 -31.28 -3.24
CA ASP A 192 -1.65 -31.83 -4.12
C ASP A 192 -1.88 -31.43 -5.59
N ALA A 193 -3.14 -31.41 -6.05
CA ALA A 193 -3.47 -30.95 -7.40
C ALA A 193 -3.14 -29.46 -7.57
N PHE A 194 -3.49 -28.63 -6.59
CA PHE A 194 -3.18 -27.20 -6.60
C PHE A 194 -1.67 -26.94 -6.66
N ILE A 195 -0.86 -27.64 -5.85
CA ILE A 195 0.60 -27.47 -5.85
C ILE A 195 1.21 -27.88 -7.19
N ARG A 196 0.74 -28.98 -7.80
CA ARG A 196 1.22 -29.40 -9.14
C ARG A 196 0.90 -28.37 -10.21
N GLU A 197 -0.31 -27.83 -10.22
CA GLU A 197 -0.69 -26.78 -11.18
C GLU A 197 0.07 -25.48 -10.93
N LEU A 198 0.29 -25.09 -9.68
CA LEU A 198 1.10 -23.92 -9.35
C LEU A 198 2.54 -24.07 -9.88
N GLN A 199 3.14 -25.26 -9.72
CA GLN A 199 4.46 -25.57 -10.25
C GLN A 199 4.48 -25.59 -11.78
N SER A 200 3.42 -26.12 -12.42
CA SER A 200 3.22 -26.06 -13.88
C SER A 200 3.21 -24.61 -14.36
N THR A 201 2.40 -23.75 -13.75
CA THR A 201 2.31 -22.32 -14.10
C THR A 201 3.68 -21.65 -13.97
N LEU A 202 4.43 -21.91 -12.91
CA LEU A 202 5.74 -21.30 -12.68
C LEU A 202 6.88 -21.94 -13.50
N SER A 203 6.65 -23.07 -14.16
CA SER A 203 7.69 -23.85 -14.85
C SER A 203 8.37 -23.11 -16.02
N SER A 204 7.69 -22.12 -16.59
CA SER A 204 8.22 -21.27 -17.67
C SER A 204 9.38 -20.38 -17.19
N PHE A 205 9.42 -20.06 -15.89
CA PHE A 205 10.53 -19.33 -15.30
C PHE A 205 11.73 -20.27 -15.08
N SER A 206 12.87 -19.93 -15.66
CA SER A 206 14.16 -20.51 -15.31
C SER A 206 14.73 -19.89 -14.04
N LYS A 207 14.43 -18.60 -13.80
CA LYS A 207 14.81 -17.86 -12.59
C LYS A 207 13.74 -16.84 -12.25
N VAL A 208 13.33 -16.79 -10.98
CA VAL A 208 12.50 -15.71 -10.45
C VAL A 208 13.42 -14.64 -9.85
N LEU A 209 13.16 -13.39 -10.22
CA LEU A 209 13.91 -12.20 -9.78
C LEU A 209 13.15 -11.44 -8.70
N ILE A 210 11.81 -11.45 -8.76
CA ILE A 210 10.92 -10.81 -7.79
C ILE A 210 9.77 -11.77 -7.50
N ALA A 211 9.46 -11.96 -6.22
CA ALA A 211 8.27 -12.65 -5.74
C ALA A 211 7.71 -11.85 -4.57
N GLU A 212 6.80 -10.93 -4.84
CA GLU A 212 6.23 -10.04 -3.83
C GLU A 212 4.80 -10.44 -3.51
N PHE A 213 4.45 -10.37 -2.23
CA PHE A 213 3.10 -10.63 -1.74
C PHE A 213 2.69 -9.50 -0.80
N GLN A 214 1.57 -8.86 -1.11
CA GLN A 214 1.03 -7.75 -0.35
C GLN A 214 -0.34 -8.12 0.20
N ILE A 215 -0.48 -8.04 1.52
CA ILE A 215 -1.76 -8.18 2.19
C ILE A 215 -2.56 -6.88 1.96
N THR A 216 -3.65 -6.98 1.21
CA THR A 216 -4.48 -5.81 0.86
C THR A 216 -5.75 -5.72 1.71
N ARG A 217 -6.15 -6.84 2.33
CA ARG A 217 -7.32 -6.90 3.23
C ARG A 217 -7.24 -8.11 4.14
N ILE A 218 -7.65 -7.92 5.40
CA ILE A 218 -7.93 -8.99 6.35
C ILE A 218 -9.31 -8.71 6.95
N ASN A 219 -10.21 -9.68 6.87
CA ASN A 219 -11.46 -9.69 7.62
C ASN A 219 -11.40 -10.85 8.61
N ALA A 220 -11.37 -10.55 9.89
CA ALA A 220 -11.53 -11.53 10.96
C ALA A 220 -12.98 -11.48 11.43
N GLU A 221 -13.69 -12.60 11.39
CA GLU A 221 -14.98 -12.68 12.07
C GLU A 221 -14.74 -12.76 13.58
N ALA A 222 -15.41 -11.88 14.33
CA ALA A 222 -15.32 -11.86 15.78
C ALA A 222 -15.93 -13.17 16.32
N SER A 223 -15.08 -14.10 16.71
CA SER A 223 -15.47 -15.31 17.42
C SER A 223 -15.72 -14.91 18.87
N SER A 224 -16.86 -15.29 19.41
CA SER A 224 -17.28 -14.99 20.80
C SER A 224 -16.44 -15.71 21.86
N SER A 225 -15.46 -16.51 21.46
CA SER A 225 -14.54 -17.26 22.33
C SER A 225 -13.09 -16.80 22.10
N ALA A 226 -12.43 -16.33 23.15
CA ALA A 226 -11.07 -15.77 23.12
C ALA A 226 -9.95 -16.78 22.77
N GLU A 227 -10.26 -18.07 22.58
CA GLU A 227 -9.26 -19.15 22.52
C GLU A 227 -8.96 -19.68 21.12
N LEU A 228 -9.86 -19.50 20.14
CA LEU A 228 -9.64 -19.97 18.77
C LEU A 228 -9.91 -18.84 17.78
N PRO A 229 -8.95 -18.52 16.89
CA PRO A 229 -9.19 -17.56 15.83
C PRO A 229 -10.31 -18.10 14.93
N GLY A 230 -11.40 -17.35 14.84
CA GLY A 230 -12.46 -17.61 13.87
C GLY A 230 -11.94 -17.60 12.43
N PRO A 231 -12.78 -18.00 11.46
CA PRO A 231 -12.40 -18.01 10.06
C PRO A 231 -11.89 -16.62 9.63
N LEU A 232 -10.70 -16.62 9.04
CA LEU A 232 -10.03 -15.42 8.57
C LEU A 232 -10.12 -15.35 7.05
N GLN A 233 -10.65 -14.25 6.53
CA GLN A 233 -10.64 -13.99 5.09
C GLN A 233 -9.56 -12.96 4.75
N THR A 234 -8.59 -13.36 3.94
CA THR A 234 -7.47 -12.50 3.53
C THR A 234 -7.49 -12.29 2.03
N ARG A 235 -7.16 -11.06 1.57
CA ARG A 235 -6.89 -10.76 0.17
C ARG A 235 -5.43 -10.40 -0.01
N ILE A 236 -4.74 -11.15 -0.86
CA ILE A 236 -3.32 -11.01 -1.13
C ILE A 236 -3.17 -10.65 -2.61
N ARG A 237 -2.43 -9.59 -2.89
CA ARG A 237 -1.92 -9.29 -4.22
C ARG A 237 -0.54 -9.92 -4.33
N TYR A 238 -0.25 -10.54 -5.47
CA TYR A 238 1.09 -11.04 -5.75
C TYR A 238 1.67 -10.35 -6.99
N GLU A 239 3.00 -10.36 -7.07
CA GLU A 239 3.76 -9.96 -8.26
C GLU A 239 4.96 -10.90 -8.41
N VAL A 240 5.05 -11.59 -9.54
CA VAL A 240 6.16 -12.48 -9.84
C VAL A 240 6.84 -12.04 -11.12
N VAL A 241 8.13 -11.77 -11.04
CA VAL A 241 8.95 -11.37 -12.19
C VAL A 241 10.10 -12.33 -12.35
N GLY A 242 10.31 -12.81 -13.56
CA GLY A 242 11.38 -13.76 -13.83
C GLY A 242 11.83 -13.77 -15.27
N THR A 243 12.81 -14.63 -15.53
CA THR A 243 13.37 -14.92 -16.86
C THR A 243 13.11 -16.39 -17.18
N GLY A 244 13.08 -16.76 -18.46
CA GLY A 244 12.71 -18.10 -18.86
C GLY A 244 13.08 -18.46 -20.29
N GLY A 245 12.81 -19.71 -20.67
CA GLY A 245 12.99 -20.14 -22.05
C GLY A 245 11.94 -19.49 -22.94
N GLY A 246 12.35 -18.58 -23.82
CA GLY A 246 11.45 -17.91 -24.77
C GLY A 246 11.07 -16.47 -24.42
N PHE A 247 11.56 -15.92 -23.31
CA PHE A 247 11.38 -14.50 -22.98
C PHE A 247 12.56 -13.95 -22.18
N HIS A 248 12.90 -12.69 -22.42
CA HIS A 248 13.95 -12.01 -21.64
C HIS A 248 13.47 -11.71 -20.21
N ARG A 249 12.24 -11.22 -20.07
CA ARG A 249 11.62 -10.90 -18.78
C ARG A 249 10.10 -11.03 -18.91
N GLU A 250 9.48 -11.70 -17.94
CA GLU A 250 8.04 -11.82 -17.82
C GLU A 250 7.64 -11.40 -16.40
N GLN A 251 6.51 -10.71 -16.30
CA GLN A 251 5.89 -10.28 -15.05
C GLN A 251 4.44 -10.77 -15.02
N ARG A 252 4.05 -11.35 -13.89
CA ARG A 252 2.71 -11.88 -13.61
C ARG A 252 2.14 -11.31 -12.33
#